data_AF-A0AAV1JBU2-F1
#
_entry.id   AF-A0AAV1JBU2-F1
#
_cell.length_a   1.000
_cell.length_b   1.000
_cell.length_c   1.000
_cell.angle_alpha   90.00
_cell.angle_beta   90.00
_cell.angle_gamma   90.00
#
_symmetry.space_group_name_H-M   'P 1'
#
loop_
_entity.id
_entity.type
_entity.pdbx_description
1 polymer ?
#
loop_
_entity_poly.entity_id
_entity_poly.type
_entity_poly.pdbx_seq_one_letter_code
_entity_poly.pdbx_strand_id
1 'polypeptide(L)'
;MDKLVQRQQEVLECIRQIDRNFSKDSASRKTRDYIIQRLEKLDKLWAEFNSNHSALDMYRHEDVGYFAGNQYDQARKYYEEVRSKVASHPLAEEDVSAPGSSKIAPIKYVTRSQASSPVPPAHSGSSAPLSDKAANYLSLQRTNFRAFTRLIAERWHLKERGEAFPFCLIVAAAIDGVSLLFGAR
;
A
#
# COMPACT_ATOMS: atom_id res chain seq x y z
N MET A 1 -26.82 -7.14 19.67
CA MET A 1 -26.99 -6.03 18.70
C MET A 1 -25.69 -5.28 18.48
N ASP A 2 -25.07 -4.71 19.52
CA ASP A 2 -23.91 -3.80 19.40
C ASP A 2 -22.74 -4.36 18.57
N LYS A 3 -22.43 -5.65 18.71
CA LYS A 3 -21.40 -6.33 17.88
C LYS A 3 -21.69 -6.28 16.38
N LEU A 4 -22.96 -6.34 15.96
CA LEU A 4 -23.36 -6.20 14.55
C LEU A 4 -23.25 -4.74 14.09
N VAL A 5 -23.64 -3.78 14.93
CA VAL A 5 -23.52 -2.34 14.62
C VAL A 5 -22.04 -1.95 14.49
N GLN A 6 -21.19 -2.41 15.41
CA GLN A 6 -19.73 -2.27 15.32
C GLN A 6 -19.21 -2.90 14.02
N ARG A 7 -19.68 -4.11 13.67
CA ARG A 7 -19.25 -4.78 12.43
C ARG A 7 -19.63 -4.00 11.18
N GLN A 8 -20.79 -3.35 11.14
CA GLN A 8 -21.17 -2.46 10.03
C GLN A 8 -20.20 -1.28 9.89
N GLN A 9 -19.77 -0.69 11.00
CA GLN A 9 -18.80 0.41 10.98
C GLN A 9 -17.42 -0.07 10.50
N GLU A 10 -16.95 -1.23 10.95
CA GLU A 10 -15.71 -1.86 10.47
C GLU A 10 -15.74 -2.11 8.94
N VAL A 11 -16.84 -2.68 8.43
CA VAL A 11 -16.98 -2.97 6.99
C VAL A 11 -17.03 -1.69 6.16
N LEU A 12 -17.73 -0.64 6.63
CA LEU A 12 -17.76 0.66 5.96
C LEU A 12 -16.39 1.36 5.97
N GLU A 13 -15.64 1.27 7.07
CA GLU A 13 -14.27 1.79 7.13
C GLU A 13 -13.31 1.00 6.23
N CYS A 14 -13.51 -0.31 6.05
CA CYS A 14 -12.80 -1.10 5.04
C CYS A 14 -13.09 -0.60 3.61
N ILE A 15 -14.34 -0.26 3.29
CA ILE A 15 -14.73 0.32 2.00
C ILE A 15 -14.04 1.68 1.78
N ARG A 16 -14.06 2.58 2.78
CA ARG A 16 -13.33 3.86 2.75
C ARG A 16 -11.82 3.69 2.64
N GLN A 17 -11.26 2.62 3.21
CA GLN A 17 -9.84 2.31 3.06
C GLN A 17 -9.50 1.88 1.63
N ILE A 18 -10.37 1.11 0.96
CA ILE A 18 -10.21 0.79 -0.47
C ILE A 18 -10.21 2.06 -1.31
N ASP A 19 -11.18 2.96 -1.13
CA ASP A 19 -11.26 4.23 -1.86
C ASP A 19 -10.03 5.12 -1.64
N ARG A 20 -9.60 5.31 -0.39
CA ARG A 20 -8.39 6.10 -0.06
C ARG A 20 -7.13 5.49 -0.66
N ASN A 21 -7.00 4.16 -0.66
CA ASN A 21 -5.85 3.48 -1.27
C ASN A 21 -5.89 3.59 -2.80
N PHE A 22 -7.04 3.32 -3.41
CA PHE A 22 -7.27 3.46 -4.85
C PHE A 22 -6.98 4.88 -5.35
N SER A 23 -7.37 5.90 -4.57
CA SER A 23 -7.10 7.30 -4.90
C SER A 23 -5.62 7.67 -4.82
N LYS A 24 -4.84 6.98 -3.97
CA LYS A 24 -3.39 7.22 -3.76
C LYS A 24 -2.49 6.37 -4.66
N ASP A 25 -2.95 5.21 -5.13
CA ASP A 25 -2.17 4.33 -6.01
C ASP A 25 -1.95 4.99 -7.39
N SER A 26 -0.71 4.93 -7.88
CA SER A 26 -0.33 5.44 -9.19
C SER A 26 -1.01 4.67 -10.32
N ALA A 27 -1.25 5.33 -11.45
CA ALA A 27 -1.88 4.71 -12.64
C ALA A 27 -1.17 3.41 -13.08
N SER A 28 0.15 3.35 -12.97
CA SER A 28 0.97 2.16 -13.25
C SER A 28 0.65 0.92 -12.39
N ARG A 29 -0.02 1.07 -11.25
CA ARG A 29 -0.46 -0.05 -10.40
C ARG A 29 -1.89 -0.49 -10.70
N LYS A 30 -2.66 0.32 -11.42
CA LYS A 30 -4.08 0.09 -11.72
C LYS A 30 -4.23 -0.74 -12.99
N THR A 31 -3.58 -1.90 -12.99
CA THR A 31 -3.71 -2.91 -14.04
C THR A 31 -5.10 -3.53 -14.04
N ARG A 32 -5.47 -4.22 -15.12
CA ARG A 32 -6.74 -4.95 -15.24
C ARG A 32 -7.03 -5.84 -14.03
N ASP A 33 -6.07 -6.67 -13.65
CA ASP A 33 -6.19 -7.57 -12.50
C ASP A 33 -6.35 -6.82 -11.18
N TYR A 34 -5.66 -5.69 -11.01
CA TYR A 34 -5.82 -4.85 -9.82
C TYR A 34 -7.24 -4.27 -9.73
N ILE A 35 -7.81 -3.79 -10.85
CA ILE A 35 -9.20 -3.30 -10.90
C ILE A 35 -10.17 -4.43 -10.55
N ILE A 36 -10.02 -5.62 -11.15
CA ILE A 36 -10.88 -6.79 -10.90
C ILE A 36 -10.84 -7.18 -9.42
N GLN A 37 -9.64 -7.42 -8.85
CA GLN A 37 -9.48 -7.78 -7.44
C GLN A 37 -10.03 -6.71 -6.48
N ARG A 38 -9.99 -5.43 -6.86
CA ARG A 38 -10.61 -4.35 -6.07
C ARG A 38 -12.13 -4.40 -6.12
N LEU A 39 -12.73 -4.63 -7.28
CA LEU A 39 -14.18 -4.78 -7.42
C LEU A 39 -14.68 -6.02 -6.67
N GLU A 40 -14.04 -7.18 -6.82
CA GLU A 40 -14.38 -8.41 -6.09
C GLU A 40 -14.33 -8.21 -4.57
N LYS A 41 -13.28 -7.55 -4.07
CA LYS A 41 -13.16 -7.25 -2.64
C LYS A 41 -14.24 -6.27 -2.16
N LEU A 42 -14.59 -5.28 -2.99
CA LEU A 42 -15.63 -4.31 -2.67
C LEU A 42 -17.01 -4.97 -2.62
N ASP A 43 -17.33 -5.79 -3.61
CA ASP A 43 -18.59 -6.55 -3.70
C ASP A 43 -18.72 -7.56 -2.57
N LYS A 44 -17.62 -8.22 -2.15
CA LYS A 44 -17.60 -9.09 -0.97
C LYS A 44 -17.88 -8.34 0.34
N LEU A 45 -17.27 -7.16 0.53
CA LEU A 45 -17.53 -6.32 1.70
C LEU A 45 -18.98 -5.82 1.70
N TRP A 46 -19.53 -5.46 0.55
CA TRP A 46 -20.93 -5.05 0.43
C TRP A 46 -21.90 -6.19 0.72
N ALA A 47 -21.62 -7.41 0.25
CA ALA A 47 -22.42 -8.59 0.59
C ALA A 47 -22.43 -8.86 2.11
N GLU A 48 -21.28 -8.70 2.78
CA GLU A 48 -21.20 -8.78 4.24
C GLU A 48 -22.00 -7.66 4.92
N PHE A 49 -21.87 -6.41 4.47
CA PHE A 49 -22.63 -5.27 4.98
C PHE A 49 -24.14 -5.47 4.84
N ASN A 50 -24.60 -5.99 3.71
CA ASN A 50 -26.00 -6.27 3.45
C ASN A 50 -26.54 -7.41 4.31
N SER A 51 -25.77 -8.50 4.46
CA SER A 51 -26.12 -9.62 5.36
C SER A 51 -26.26 -9.15 6.82
N ASN A 52 -25.32 -8.34 7.30
CA ASN A 52 -25.36 -7.74 8.64
C ASN A 52 -26.55 -6.78 8.79
N HIS A 53 -26.94 -6.06 7.73
CA HIS A 53 -28.10 -5.18 7.75
C HIS A 53 -29.40 -5.99 7.89
N SER A 54 -29.59 -7.03 7.07
CA SER A 54 -30.74 -7.94 7.18
C SER A 54 -30.83 -8.57 8.57
N ALA A 55 -29.69 -8.97 9.16
CA ALA A 55 -29.64 -9.49 10.53
C ALA A 55 -30.05 -8.43 11.57
N LEU A 56 -29.65 -7.16 11.41
CA LEU A 56 -30.08 -6.07 12.27
C LEU A 56 -31.58 -5.74 12.12
N ASP A 57 -32.13 -5.81 10.90
CA ASP A 57 -33.54 -5.53 10.61
C ASP A 57 -34.49 -6.65 11.12
N MET A 58 -34.00 -7.87 11.30
CA MET A 58 -34.73 -8.92 12.05
C MET A 58 -34.92 -8.60 13.54
N TYR A 59 -34.10 -7.72 14.11
CA TYR A 59 -34.15 -7.27 15.50
C TYR A 59 -34.49 -5.77 15.60
N ARG A 60 -35.28 -5.26 14.64
CA ARG A 60 -35.63 -3.84 14.47
C ARG A 60 -36.40 -3.27 15.66
N HIS A 61 -35.65 -2.72 16.61
CA HIS A 61 -36.15 -1.80 17.63
C HIS A 61 -35.90 -0.36 17.16
N GLU A 62 -36.90 0.49 17.26
CA GLU A 62 -36.88 1.87 16.71
C GLU A 62 -35.83 2.78 17.38
N ASP A 63 -35.44 2.47 18.63
CA ASP A 63 -34.42 3.21 19.39
C ASP A 63 -32.96 2.96 18.94
N VAL A 64 -32.69 2.04 18.00
CA VAL A 64 -31.31 1.79 17.57
C VAL A 64 -30.87 2.88 16.57
N GLY A 65 -30.04 3.81 17.04
CA GLY A 65 -29.56 4.98 16.27
C GLY A 65 -28.88 4.70 14.91
N TYR A 66 -28.53 3.43 14.64
CA TYR A 66 -28.15 2.94 13.30
C TYR A 66 -29.24 3.21 12.25
N PHE A 67 -30.51 2.95 12.57
CA PHE A 67 -31.64 3.17 11.67
C PHE A 67 -32.06 4.64 11.62
N ALA A 68 -32.05 5.34 12.77
CA ALA A 68 -32.38 6.77 12.84
C ALA A 68 -31.48 7.64 11.95
N GLY A 69 -30.21 7.28 11.78
CA GLY A 69 -29.28 7.98 10.90
C GLY A 69 -29.36 7.61 9.41
N ASN A 70 -30.26 6.71 9.00
CA ASN A 70 -30.28 6.07 7.69
C ASN A 70 -28.87 5.65 7.19
N GLN A 71 -28.12 4.96 8.05
CA GLN A 71 -26.71 4.63 7.77
C GLN A 71 -26.56 3.65 6.60
N TYR A 72 -27.58 2.81 6.35
CA TYR A 72 -27.58 1.86 5.25
C TYR A 72 -27.60 2.54 3.88
N ASP A 73 -28.53 3.48 3.62
CA ASP A 73 -28.59 4.17 2.32
C ASP A 73 -27.36 5.04 2.08
N GLN A 74 -26.81 5.65 3.13
CA GLN A 74 -25.55 6.42 3.04
C GLN A 74 -24.37 5.50 2.65
N ALA A 75 -24.24 4.35 3.32
CA ALA A 75 -23.22 3.36 3.00
C ALA A 75 -23.39 2.79 1.58
N ARG A 76 -24.64 2.54 1.16
CA ARG A 76 -24.99 2.06 -0.17
C ARG A 76 -24.55 3.05 -1.27
N LYS A 77 -24.93 4.32 -1.15
CA LYS A 77 -24.54 5.37 -2.11
C LYS A 77 -23.03 5.48 -2.20
N TYR A 78 -22.34 5.52 -1.07
CA TYR A 78 -20.87 5.58 -1.05
C TYR A 78 -20.22 4.32 -1.67
N TYR A 79 -20.77 3.13 -1.44
CA TYR A 79 -20.33 1.92 -2.13
C TYR A 79 -20.54 2.00 -3.65
N GLU A 80 -21.71 2.44 -4.12
CA GLU A 80 -22.03 2.61 -5.54
C GLU A 80 -21.09 3.64 -6.21
N GLU A 81 -20.81 4.76 -5.54
CA GLU A 81 -19.83 5.79 -5.96
C GLU A 81 -18.40 5.20 -6.09
N VAL A 82 -17.91 4.52 -5.06
CA VAL A 82 -16.56 3.91 -5.07
C VAL A 82 -16.46 2.81 -6.12
N ARG A 83 -17.51 1.99 -6.29
CA ARG A 83 -17.57 0.93 -7.31
C ARG A 83 -17.53 1.53 -8.71
N SER A 84 -18.33 2.56 -8.96
CA SER A 84 -18.34 3.30 -10.23
C SER A 84 -16.96 3.89 -10.54
N LYS A 85 -16.33 4.57 -9.57
CA LYS A 85 -14.99 5.16 -9.68
C LYS A 85 -13.88 4.14 -9.96
N VAL A 86 -13.99 2.92 -9.44
CA VAL A 86 -13.04 1.83 -9.73
C VAL A 86 -13.30 1.23 -11.12
N ALA A 87 -14.57 0.99 -11.48
CA ALA A 87 -14.96 0.42 -12.76
C ALA A 87 -14.78 1.37 -13.95
N SER A 88 -14.90 2.69 -13.75
CA SER A 88 -14.69 3.72 -14.77
C SER A 88 -13.22 4.02 -15.05
N HIS A 89 -12.27 3.35 -14.39
CA HIS A 89 -10.87 3.54 -14.68
C HIS A 89 -10.58 2.98 -16.06
N PRO A 90 -9.99 3.76 -17.00
CA PRO A 90 -9.62 3.22 -18.29
C PRO A 90 -8.67 2.04 -18.09
N LEU A 91 -9.07 0.90 -18.62
CA LEU A 91 -8.20 -0.24 -18.84
C LEU A 91 -7.25 0.19 -19.97
N ALA A 92 -5.95 0.05 -19.75
CA ALA A 92 -5.03 0.08 -20.89
C ALA A 92 -5.39 -1.15 -21.76
N GLU A 93 -5.80 -0.91 -22.99
CA GLU A 93 -5.92 -1.95 -24.01
C GLU A 93 -4.57 -2.67 -24.08
N GLU A 94 -4.55 -3.97 -23.77
CA GLU A 94 -3.35 -4.78 -24.02
C GLU A 94 -3.32 -5.07 -25.52
N ASP A 95 -2.44 -4.37 -26.25
CA ASP A 95 -2.18 -4.62 -27.67
C ASP A 95 -1.71 -6.07 -27.87
N VAL A 96 -2.66 -6.95 -28.23
CA VAL A 96 -2.39 -8.36 -28.54
C VAL A 96 -1.75 -8.46 -29.94
N SER A 97 -0.47 -8.12 -30.09
CA SER A 97 0.33 -8.47 -31.27
C SER A 97 1.85 -8.44 -31.09
N ALA A 98 2.39 -9.63 -30.76
CA ALA A 98 3.65 -10.21 -31.28
C ALA A 98 5.03 -9.53 -30.96
N PRO A 99 6.13 -10.31 -30.98
CA PRO A 99 7.43 -9.86 -30.46
C PRO A 99 8.31 -9.15 -31.52
N GLY A 100 8.94 -8.03 -31.15
CA GLY A 100 9.82 -7.29 -32.07
C GLY A 100 10.77 -6.27 -31.44
N SER A 101 12.03 -6.69 -31.25
CA SER A 101 13.28 -5.90 -31.30
C SER A 101 13.36 -4.47 -30.71
N SER A 102 14.28 -4.33 -29.75
CA SER A 102 14.78 -3.10 -29.14
C SER A 102 15.03 -1.92 -30.10
N LYS A 103 14.46 -0.75 -29.77
CA LYS A 103 15.10 0.57 -30.01
C LYS A 103 14.88 1.51 -28.83
N ILE A 104 15.81 1.51 -27.89
CA ILE A 104 15.91 2.53 -26.83
C ILE A 104 16.39 3.83 -27.50
N ALA A 105 15.57 4.88 -27.46
CA ALA A 105 16.00 6.22 -27.88
C ALA A 105 16.93 6.84 -26.81
N PRO A 106 18.05 7.48 -27.20
CA PRO A 106 18.98 8.05 -26.24
C PRO A 106 18.41 9.34 -25.63
N ILE A 107 18.32 9.38 -24.29
CA ILE A 107 17.98 10.60 -23.55
C ILE A 107 19.14 11.59 -23.70
N LYS A 108 18.85 12.79 -24.24
CA LYS A 108 19.82 13.88 -24.34
C LYS A 108 20.12 14.44 -22.95
N TYR A 109 21.34 14.24 -22.46
CA TYR A 109 21.84 14.84 -21.22
C TYR A 109 22.04 16.35 -21.43
N VAL A 110 21.50 17.18 -20.55
CA VAL A 110 21.79 18.62 -20.52
C VAL A 110 23.12 18.84 -19.82
N THR A 111 24.13 19.25 -20.57
CA THR A 111 25.44 19.67 -20.04
C THR A 111 25.32 20.98 -19.26
N ARG A 112 25.88 21.03 -18.04
CA ARG A 112 26.19 22.28 -17.33
C ARG A 112 27.69 22.33 -17.08
N SER A 113 28.33 23.42 -17.52
CA SER A 113 29.79 23.54 -17.62
C SER A 113 30.51 23.83 -16.30
N GLN A 114 31.84 23.68 -16.37
CA GLN A 114 32.83 23.61 -15.30
C GLN A 114 33.14 24.94 -14.58
N ALA A 115 33.87 24.82 -13.46
CA ALA A 115 34.93 25.76 -13.07
C ALA A 115 36.18 25.00 -12.55
N SER A 116 37.36 25.48 -12.94
CA SER A 116 38.77 25.16 -12.58
C SER A 116 39.09 25.08 -11.07
N SER A 117 40.22 24.58 -10.51
CA SER A 117 41.48 23.83 -10.87
C SER A 117 42.32 23.75 -9.55
N PRO A 118 43.59 23.23 -9.45
CA PRO A 118 44.39 22.25 -10.22
C PRO A 118 44.91 21.04 -9.36
N VAL A 119 45.66 20.10 -9.96
CA VAL A 119 46.03 18.77 -9.37
C VAL A 119 47.52 18.39 -9.58
N PRO A 120 48.26 18.01 -8.51
CA PRO A 120 49.12 16.80 -8.52
C PRO A 120 49.13 16.07 -7.13
N PRO A 121 49.94 15.00 -6.85
CA PRO A 121 49.68 13.66 -7.37
C PRO A 121 49.76 12.48 -6.34
N ALA A 122 49.31 11.31 -6.80
CA ALA A 122 49.60 9.94 -6.33
C ALA A 122 49.03 9.44 -4.97
N HIS A 123 48.18 8.41 -5.02
CA HIS A 123 48.52 7.04 -4.59
C HIS A 123 47.49 6.02 -5.13
N SER A 124 47.90 4.75 -5.25
CA SER A 124 47.20 3.71 -6.01
C SER A 124 45.95 3.15 -5.31
N GLY A 125 44.93 2.81 -6.11
CA GLY A 125 43.83 1.93 -5.69
C GLY A 125 42.46 2.38 -6.15
N SER A 126 42.02 1.94 -7.33
CA SER A 126 40.60 2.00 -7.71
C SER A 126 40.17 0.65 -8.26
N SER A 127 39.39 -0.06 -7.45
CA SER A 127 38.69 -1.28 -7.86
C SER A 127 37.67 -0.99 -8.96
N ALA A 128 37.34 -2.03 -9.72
CA ALA A 128 36.40 -1.98 -10.84
C ALA A 128 35.07 -1.28 -10.49
N PRO A 129 34.39 -0.63 -11.45
CA PRO A 129 33.10 0.00 -11.21
C PRO A 129 32.07 -1.08 -10.82
N LEU A 130 31.74 -1.11 -9.53
CA LEU A 130 30.58 -1.82 -9.01
C LEU A 130 29.35 -1.27 -9.73
N SER A 131 28.80 -2.07 -10.65
CA SER A 131 27.71 -1.71 -11.56
C SER A 131 26.73 -0.73 -10.93
N ASP A 132 26.45 0.39 -11.60
CA ASP A 132 25.55 1.45 -11.09
C ASP A 132 24.20 0.91 -10.63
N LYS A 133 23.77 -0.22 -11.20
CA LYS A 133 22.57 -0.97 -10.80
C LYS A 133 22.64 -1.46 -9.35
N ALA A 134 23.78 -1.97 -8.88
CA ALA A 134 23.99 -2.38 -7.49
C ALA A 134 23.99 -1.18 -6.53
N ALA A 135 24.64 -0.07 -6.89
CA ALA A 135 24.59 1.17 -6.13
C ALA A 135 23.15 1.71 -6.01
N ASN A 136 22.37 1.66 -7.09
CA ASN A 136 20.96 2.02 -7.10
C ASN A 136 20.11 1.11 -6.20
N TYR A 137 20.28 -0.21 -6.23
CA TYR A 137 19.56 -1.12 -5.33
C TYR A 137 19.89 -0.88 -3.86
N LEU A 138 21.16 -0.63 -3.52
CA LEU A 138 21.57 -0.28 -2.15
C LEU A 138 20.98 1.07 -1.70
N SER A 139 20.91 2.06 -2.60
CA SER A 139 20.24 3.35 -2.33
C SER A 139 18.73 3.19 -2.08
N LEU A 140 18.07 2.34 -2.89
CA LEU A 140 16.65 2.04 -2.74
C LEU A 140 16.37 1.27 -1.44
N GLN A 141 17.19 0.28 -1.08
CA GLN A 141 17.09 -0.43 0.20
C GLN A 141 17.28 0.51 1.40
N ARG A 142 18.27 1.41 1.37
CA ARG A 142 18.46 2.45 2.41
C ARG A 142 17.24 3.36 2.56
N THR A 143 16.59 3.70 1.45
CA THR A 143 15.38 4.54 1.44
C THR A 143 14.18 3.78 2.01
N ASN A 144 13.98 2.53 1.60
CA ASN A 144 12.93 1.64 2.12
C ASN A 144 13.10 1.39 3.63
N PHE A 145 14.33 1.14 4.08
CA PHE A 145 14.63 0.95 5.51
C PHE A 145 14.34 2.23 6.31
N ARG A 146 14.72 3.42 5.82
CA ARG A 146 14.36 4.69 6.46
C ARG A 146 12.85 4.92 6.56
N ALA A 147 12.08 4.51 5.55
CA ALA A 147 10.61 4.56 5.60
C ALA A 147 10.05 3.59 6.66
N PHE A 148 10.60 2.38 6.73
CA PHE A 148 10.26 1.38 7.75
C PHE A 148 10.59 1.84 9.18
N THR A 149 11.75 2.47 9.41
CA THR A 149 12.11 3.04 10.73
C THR A 149 11.13 4.13 11.15
N ARG A 150 10.66 4.98 10.21
CA ARG A 150 9.62 5.99 10.51
C ARG A 150 8.29 5.35 10.91
N LEU A 151 7.84 4.32 10.19
CA LEU A 151 6.63 3.56 10.55
C LEU A 151 6.77 2.88 11.92
N ILE A 152 7.95 2.37 12.28
CA ILE A 152 8.20 1.82 13.61
C ILE A 152 8.15 2.93 14.68
N ALA A 153 8.78 4.08 14.46
CA ALA A 153 8.78 5.18 15.42
C ALA A 153 7.37 5.76 15.66
N GLU A 154 6.62 5.98 14.58
CA GLU A 154 5.22 6.42 14.61
C GLU A 154 4.32 5.39 15.34
N ARG A 155 4.60 4.09 15.15
CA ARG A 155 3.89 3.01 15.84
C ARG A 155 4.39 2.73 17.26
N TRP A 156 5.58 3.19 17.63
CA TRP A 156 6.09 3.12 19.01
C TRP A 156 5.36 4.11 19.92
N HIS A 157 5.09 5.33 19.43
CA HIS A 157 4.24 6.33 20.12
C HIS A 157 2.74 5.95 20.19
N LEU A 158 2.33 4.83 19.60
CA LEU A 158 1.01 4.23 19.85
C LEU A 158 1.06 3.27 21.06
N LYS A 159 2.20 2.66 21.38
CA LYS A 159 2.34 1.72 22.50
C LYS A 159 2.32 2.42 23.86
N GLU A 160 2.79 3.65 23.95
CA GLU A 160 2.70 4.50 25.16
C GLU A 160 1.25 4.91 25.50
N ARG A 161 0.28 4.67 24.60
CA ARG A 161 -1.15 4.96 24.80
C ARG A 161 -1.99 3.74 25.19
N GLY A 162 -1.37 2.61 25.51
CA GLY A 162 -2.03 1.49 26.19
C GLY A 162 -2.89 0.57 25.31
N GLU A 163 -2.89 0.72 23.98
CA GLU A 163 -3.65 -0.18 23.10
C GLU A 163 -2.90 -1.49 22.80
N ALA A 164 -3.49 -2.60 23.23
CA ALA A 164 -2.94 -3.94 23.01
C ALA A 164 -3.21 -4.44 21.58
N PHE A 165 -2.16 -4.86 20.88
CA PHE A 165 -2.27 -5.41 19.52
C PHE A 165 -1.88 -6.91 19.46
N PRO A 166 -2.75 -7.79 18.95
CA PRO A 166 -2.41 -9.17 18.68
C PRO A 166 -1.84 -9.33 17.27
N PHE A 167 -0.55 -9.05 17.03
CA PHE A 167 0.22 -9.57 15.87
C PHE A 167 1.73 -9.20 15.95
N CYS A 168 2.49 -9.86 16.83
CA CYS A 168 3.96 -9.63 16.97
C CYS A 168 4.83 -10.89 17.07
N LEU A 169 4.29 -12.09 16.78
CA LEU A 169 5.02 -13.36 16.99
C LEU A 169 5.83 -13.86 15.77
N ILE A 170 5.78 -13.18 14.61
CA ILE A 170 6.46 -13.63 13.38
C ILE A 170 7.82 -12.95 13.15
N VAL A 171 8.04 -11.72 13.67
CA VAL A 171 9.28 -10.96 13.39
C VAL A 171 10.36 -11.14 14.47
N ALA A 172 10.00 -11.49 15.71
CA ALA A 172 10.97 -11.74 16.77
C ALA A 172 11.95 -12.88 16.42
N ALA A 173 11.44 -13.98 15.85
CA ALA A 173 12.25 -15.12 15.43
C ALA A 173 13.29 -14.82 14.33
N ALA A 174 13.12 -13.72 13.57
CA ALA A 174 14.04 -13.34 12.51
C ALA A 174 15.28 -12.56 13.01
N ILE A 175 15.21 -12.00 14.23
CA ILE A 175 16.31 -11.21 14.82
C ILE A 175 17.30 -12.13 15.56
N ASP A 176 16.80 -13.15 16.27
CA ASP A 176 17.66 -14.10 16.99
C ASP A 176 18.43 -15.05 16.04
N GLY A 177 17.87 -15.35 14.85
CA GLY A 177 18.53 -16.17 13.84
C GLY A 177 19.77 -15.54 13.20
N VAL A 178 19.93 -14.22 13.26
CA VAL A 178 21.10 -13.50 12.68
C VAL A 178 22.21 -13.28 13.71
N SER A 179 21.86 -13.16 14.99
CA SER A 179 22.85 -12.92 16.06
C SER A 179 23.75 -14.13 16.35
N LEU A 180 23.31 -15.35 16.02
CA LEU A 180 24.11 -16.58 16.20
C LEU A 180 25.17 -16.83 15.12
N LEU A 181 25.21 -16.05 14.04
CA LEU A 181 26.15 -16.24 12.92
C LEU A 181 27.31 -15.24 12.86
N PHE A 182 27.35 -14.24 13.74
CA PHE A 182 28.40 -13.21 13.79
C PHE A 182 28.93 -12.91 15.20
N GLY A 183 28.88 -13.90 16.10
CA GLY A 183 29.28 -13.79 17.52
C GLY A 183 30.31 -14.83 17.98
N ALA A 184 31.25 -15.22 17.11
CA ALA A 184 32.28 -16.22 17.43
C ALA A 184 33.69 -15.74 17.01
N ARG A 185 34.26 -14.81 17.77
CA ARG A 185 35.72 -14.65 17.95
C ARG A 185 36.06 -13.68 19.08
#